data_AF-A0A432EQK3-F1
#
_entry.id   AF-A0A432EQK3-F1
#
_cell.length_a   1.000
_cell.length_b   1.000
_cell.length_c   1.000
_cell.angle_alpha   90.00
_cell.angle_beta   90.00
_cell.angle_gamma   90.00
#
_symmetry.space_group_name_H-M   'P 1'
#
loop_
_entity.id
_entity.type
_entity.pdbx_description
1 polymer ?
#
loop_
_entity_poly.entity_id
_entity_poly.type
_entity_poly.pdbx_seq_one_letter_code
_entity_poly.pdbx_strand_id
1 'polypeptide(L)'
;MTEKENKLEELVLQEAIVSATGINAEMLQIGIKGDPSMRETALVRERYDSPLDKIYQQLEPVLKDLLLNRGIYQLFIGFNNAEIRTRSLFDPLREEIHAAEKLVNNDYVERHFPPIPYEEKIAAMREMYNQLYSSELYRKLPKHWQSIVRKRHDSWQPMEQEEVLTILSTLSSMRNMPEFYLRNATISVVQSVVRMQFNCDGTQIVRAKDFQQFIEDNMP
;
A
#
# COMPACT_ATOMS: atom_id res chain seq x y z
N MET A 1 25.01 2.77 20.93
CA MET A 1 23.73 2.65 21.65
C MET A 1 23.95 1.86 22.92
N THR A 2 23.17 2.12 23.96
CA THR A 2 23.15 1.33 25.20
C THR A 2 22.38 0.01 25.00
N GLU A 3 22.58 -0.97 25.87
CA GLU A 3 21.84 -2.25 25.83
C GLU A 3 20.32 -2.06 25.90
N LYS A 4 19.86 -1.13 26.75
CA LYS A 4 18.45 -0.73 26.83
C LYS A 4 17.94 -0.14 25.51
N GLU A 5 18.74 0.69 24.84
CA GLU A 5 18.37 1.27 23.53
C GLU A 5 18.32 0.21 22.44
N ASN A 6 19.24 -0.77 22.44
CA ASN A 6 19.20 -1.89 21.51
C ASN A 6 17.92 -2.73 21.68
N LYS A 7 17.55 -3.03 22.93
CA LYS A 7 16.31 -3.76 23.24
C LYS A 7 15.06 -3.00 22.79
N LEU A 8 15.02 -1.69 23.00
CA LEU A 8 13.89 -0.86 22.55
C LEU A 8 13.81 -0.79 21.02
N GLU A 9 14.95 -0.71 20.33
CA GLU A 9 14.99 -0.79 18.87
C GLU A 9 14.39 -2.10 18.36
N GLU A 10 14.81 -3.23 18.95
CA GLU A 10 14.29 -4.56 18.60
C GLU A 10 12.77 -4.66 18.80
N LEU A 11 12.26 -4.19 19.94
CA LEU A 11 10.82 -4.18 20.23
C LEU A 11 10.03 -3.35 19.19
N VAL A 12 10.50 -2.15 18.84
CA VAL A 12 9.81 -1.30 17.85
C VAL A 12 9.75 -1.97 16.47
N LEU A 13 10.79 -2.73 16.10
CA LEU A 13 10.83 -3.45 14.83
C LEU A 13 9.96 -4.72 14.83
N GLN A 14 9.84 -5.40 15.97
CA GLN A 14 9.12 -6.68 16.09
C GLN A 14 7.63 -6.52 16.42
N GLU A 15 7.23 -5.49 17.18
CA GLU A 15 5.85 -5.34 17.65
C GLU A 15 4.90 -4.78 16.57
N ALA A 16 5.41 -3.96 15.65
CA ALA A 16 4.60 -3.35 14.60
C ALA A 16 4.40 -4.31 13.41
N ILE A 17 3.15 -4.56 13.03
CA ILE A 17 2.76 -5.41 11.89
C ILE A 17 3.40 -4.93 10.57
N VAL A 18 3.34 -3.62 10.34
CA VAL A 18 4.15 -2.93 9.33
C VAL A 18 4.90 -1.86 10.11
N SER A 19 6.19 -2.10 10.34
CA SER A 19 7.02 -1.19 11.11
C SER A 19 7.44 0.02 10.28
N ALA A 20 8.17 0.94 10.91
CA ALA A 20 8.82 2.03 10.19
C ALA A 20 9.70 1.52 9.02
N THR A 21 10.28 0.30 9.13
CA THR A 21 11.13 -0.33 8.11
C THR A 21 10.36 -1.22 7.13
N GLY A 22 9.03 -1.24 7.16
CA GLY A 22 8.20 -2.18 6.40
C GLY A 22 7.89 -3.46 7.17
N ILE A 23 7.53 -4.53 6.46
CA ILE A 23 7.28 -5.86 7.03
C ILE A 23 8.64 -6.54 7.31
N ASN A 24 8.79 -7.15 8.48
CA ASN A 24 10.01 -7.86 8.87
C ASN A 24 10.41 -8.90 7.80
N ALA A 25 11.72 -9.03 7.54
CA ALA A 25 12.32 -9.92 6.56
C ALA A 25 11.83 -11.38 6.68
N GLU A 26 11.52 -11.82 7.90
CA GLU A 26 11.15 -13.20 8.24
C GLU A 26 9.67 -13.54 8.01
N MET A 27 8.80 -12.56 7.77
CA MET A 27 7.37 -12.80 7.54
C MET A 27 7.04 -12.56 6.05
N LEU A 28 6.77 -13.64 5.32
CA LEU A 28 6.32 -13.62 3.92
C LEU A 28 4.94 -12.93 3.77
N GLN A 29 4.06 -13.16 4.75
CA GLN A 29 2.69 -12.65 4.78
C GLN A 29 2.22 -12.49 6.23
N ILE A 30 1.33 -11.54 6.47
CA ILE A 30 0.63 -11.39 7.75
C ILE A 30 -0.87 -11.43 7.52
N GLY A 31 -1.53 -12.45 8.08
CA GLY A 31 -2.97 -12.57 8.09
C GLY A 31 -3.57 -12.09 9.41
N ILE A 32 -4.50 -11.15 9.34
CA ILE A 32 -5.30 -10.68 10.49
C ILE A 32 -6.72 -11.22 10.32
N LYS A 33 -7.19 -11.97 11.31
CA LYS A 33 -8.56 -12.50 11.31
C LYS A 33 -9.56 -11.34 11.45
N GLY A 34 -10.54 -11.32 10.57
CA GLY A 34 -11.65 -10.39 10.63
C GLY A 34 -12.69 -10.72 11.70
N ASP A 35 -13.70 -9.88 11.78
CA ASP A 35 -14.86 -10.07 12.65
C ASP A 35 -15.50 -11.48 12.51
N PRO A 36 -15.80 -12.19 13.61
CA PRO A 36 -16.40 -13.52 13.55
C PRO A 36 -17.71 -13.58 12.77
N SER A 37 -18.60 -12.59 12.93
CA SER A 37 -19.89 -12.60 12.25
C SER A 37 -19.73 -12.47 10.73
N MET A 38 -18.74 -11.69 10.28
CA MET A 38 -18.41 -11.55 8.86
C MET A 38 -17.74 -12.81 8.30
N ARG A 39 -16.86 -13.46 9.06
CA ARG A 39 -16.21 -14.72 8.64
C ARG A 39 -17.18 -15.88 8.55
N GLU A 40 -18.02 -16.07 9.55
CA GLU A 40 -18.98 -17.17 9.63
C GLU A 40 -20.08 -17.05 8.58
N THR A 41 -20.41 -15.83 8.15
CA THR A 41 -21.42 -15.57 7.12
C THR A 41 -20.85 -15.38 5.72
N ALA A 42 -19.53 -15.40 5.53
CA ALA A 42 -18.89 -15.07 4.25
C ALA A 42 -19.40 -15.92 3.08
N LEU A 43 -19.61 -17.23 3.31
CA LEU A 43 -20.04 -18.19 2.28
C LEU A 43 -21.54 -18.10 1.92
N VAL A 44 -22.35 -17.49 2.78
CA VAL A 44 -23.81 -17.38 2.57
C VAL A 44 -24.25 -15.98 2.15
N ARG A 45 -23.36 -15.00 2.21
CA ARG A 45 -23.64 -13.62 1.78
C ARG A 45 -23.55 -13.50 0.27
N GLU A 46 -24.64 -13.05 -0.35
CA GLU A 46 -24.66 -12.75 -1.78
C GLU A 46 -23.69 -11.60 -2.12
N ARG A 47 -22.90 -11.79 -3.18
CA ARG A 47 -22.04 -10.76 -3.76
C ARG A 47 -22.85 -9.92 -4.75
N TYR A 48 -22.80 -8.60 -4.58
CA TYR A 48 -23.35 -7.65 -5.56
C TYR A 48 -22.21 -6.92 -6.26
N ASP A 49 -22.37 -6.69 -7.56
CA ASP A 49 -21.43 -5.87 -8.34
C ASP A 49 -21.52 -4.41 -7.90
N SER A 50 -20.35 -3.82 -7.64
CA SER A 50 -20.21 -2.40 -7.35
C SER A 50 -20.09 -1.59 -8.65
N PRO A 51 -20.21 -0.25 -8.59
CA PRO A 51 -19.90 0.61 -9.73
C PRO A 51 -18.45 0.42 -10.24
N LEU A 52 -17.51 0.13 -9.34
CA LEU A 52 -16.10 -0.05 -9.69
C LEU A 52 -15.89 -1.34 -10.49
N ASP A 53 -16.62 -2.42 -10.18
CA ASP A 53 -16.52 -3.69 -10.92
C ASP A 53 -16.79 -3.49 -12.43
N LYS A 54 -17.71 -2.58 -12.77
CA LYS A 54 -18.11 -2.29 -14.16
C LYS A 54 -17.09 -1.48 -14.95
N ILE A 55 -16.25 -0.71 -14.26
CA ILE A 55 -15.28 0.22 -14.88
C ILE A 55 -13.84 -0.19 -14.64
N TYR A 56 -13.58 -1.28 -13.91
CA TYR A 56 -12.23 -1.65 -13.48
C TYR A 56 -11.26 -1.79 -14.65
N GLN A 57 -11.69 -2.38 -15.77
CA GLN A 57 -10.85 -2.53 -16.96
C GLN A 57 -10.37 -1.18 -17.53
N GLN A 58 -11.16 -0.13 -17.41
CA GLN A 58 -10.79 1.23 -17.83
C GLN A 58 -9.97 1.95 -16.76
N LEU A 59 -10.23 1.64 -15.49
CA LEU A 59 -9.58 2.25 -14.34
C LEU A 59 -8.16 1.70 -14.12
N GLU A 60 -7.92 0.41 -14.34
CA GLU A 60 -6.65 -0.26 -14.04
C GLU A 60 -5.43 0.43 -14.71
N PRO A 61 -5.46 0.80 -16.01
CA PRO A 61 -4.38 1.57 -16.63
C PRO A 61 -4.14 2.93 -15.95
N VAL A 62 -5.21 3.59 -15.48
CA VAL A 62 -5.10 4.86 -14.74
C VAL A 62 -4.43 4.64 -13.39
N LEU A 63 -4.79 3.59 -12.66
CA LEU A 63 -4.16 3.27 -11.36
C LEU A 63 -2.66 2.96 -11.53
N LYS A 64 -2.28 2.28 -12.62
CA LYS A 64 -0.88 2.04 -13.01
C LYS A 64 -0.18 3.39 -13.27
N ASP A 65 -0.79 4.26 -14.06
CA ASP A 65 -0.27 5.59 -14.37
C ASP A 65 -0.08 6.45 -13.11
N LEU A 66 -1.05 6.46 -12.19
CA LEU A 66 -0.95 7.18 -10.92
C LEU A 66 0.29 6.75 -10.10
N LEU A 67 0.49 5.44 -9.95
CA LEU A 67 1.59 4.88 -9.16
C LEU A 67 2.95 4.91 -9.87
N LEU A 68 3.00 4.94 -11.20
CA LEU A 68 4.26 4.89 -11.95
C LEU A 68 4.69 6.26 -12.48
N ASN A 69 3.78 7.04 -13.04
CA ASN A 69 4.10 8.25 -13.81
C ASN A 69 3.58 9.55 -13.20
N ARG A 70 2.97 9.53 -12.01
CA ARG A 70 2.44 10.72 -11.32
C ARG A 70 2.86 10.82 -9.87
N GLY A 71 2.52 11.90 -9.17
CA GLY A 71 2.97 12.11 -7.79
C GLY A 71 2.49 11.11 -6.72
N ILE A 72 1.66 10.12 -7.08
CA ILE A 72 1.06 9.20 -6.12
C ILE A 72 2.05 8.12 -5.70
N TYR A 73 2.15 7.89 -4.39
CA TYR A 73 3.02 6.89 -3.78
C TYR A 73 2.27 5.84 -2.97
N GLN A 74 1.01 6.11 -2.64
CA GLN A 74 0.13 5.15 -2.00
C GLN A 74 -1.28 5.31 -2.55
N LEU A 75 -1.91 4.17 -2.82
CA LEU A 75 -3.23 4.07 -3.41
C LEU A 75 -4.09 3.12 -2.57
N PHE A 76 -5.28 3.56 -2.18
CA PHE A 76 -6.35 2.70 -1.68
C PHE A 76 -7.42 2.55 -2.75
N ILE A 77 -7.89 1.32 -2.95
CA ILE A 77 -8.93 0.94 -3.91
C ILE A 77 -10.06 0.27 -3.14
N GLY A 78 -11.19 0.97 -3.00
CA GLY A 78 -12.39 0.47 -2.37
C GLY A 78 -13.31 -0.22 -3.38
N PHE A 79 -13.14 -1.52 -3.57
CA PHE A 79 -13.95 -2.28 -4.54
C PHE A 79 -15.44 -2.25 -4.24
N ASN A 80 -15.87 -2.11 -2.98
CA ASN A 80 -17.32 -2.13 -2.65
C ASN A 80 -18.00 -0.78 -2.75
N ASN A 81 -17.26 0.32 -2.60
CA ASN A 81 -17.80 1.67 -2.53
C ASN A 81 -17.31 2.58 -3.67
N ALA A 82 -16.51 2.04 -4.60
CA ALA A 82 -15.92 2.76 -5.72
C ALA A 82 -15.12 4.00 -5.29
N GLU A 83 -14.51 3.92 -4.11
CA GLU A 83 -13.69 4.98 -3.53
C GLU A 83 -12.22 4.73 -3.81
N ILE A 84 -11.52 5.72 -4.35
CA ILE A 84 -10.07 5.71 -4.53
C ILE A 84 -9.47 6.75 -3.60
N ARG A 85 -8.51 6.36 -2.76
CA ARG A 85 -7.76 7.31 -1.96
C ARG A 85 -6.31 7.35 -2.39
N THR A 86 -5.75 8.54 -2.47
CA THR A 86 -4.38 8.75 -2.93
C THR A 86 -3.58 9.51 -1.90
N ARG A 87 -2.31 9.15 -1.78
CA ARG A 87 -1.31 9.98 -1.10
C ARG A 87 -0.24 10.38 -2.09
N SER A 88 0.02 11.68 -2.13
CA SER A 88 0.87 12.33 -3.11
C SER A 88 2.13 12.87 -2.46
N LEU A 89 3.26 12.81 -3.17
CA LEU A 89 4.49 13.46 -2.73
C LEU A 89 4.37 14.99 -2.72
N PHE A 90 3.38 15.54 -3.45
CA PHE A 90 3.14 16.99 -3.51
C PHE A 90 2.34 17.53 -2.31
N ASP A 91 1.59 16.67 -1.60
CA ASP A 91 0.99 16.97 -0.29
C ASP A 91 1.12 15.73 0.63
N PRO A 92 2.33 15.45 1.15
CA PRO A 92 2.66 14.18 1.79
C PRO A 92 1.98 13.97 3.15
N LEU A 93 1.32 15.00 3.69
CA LEU A 93 0.65 14.96 4.98
C LEU A 93 -0.86 14.79 4.85
N ARG A 94 -1.39 14.65 3.63
CA ARG A 94 -2.83 14.51 3.38
C ARG A 94 -3.16 13.30 2.53
N GLU A 95 -4.41 12.89 2.65
CA GLU A 95 -5.03 11.88 1.82
C GLU A 95 -6.15 12.55 1.03
N GLU A 96 -6.17 12.31 -0.27
CA GLU A 96 -7.23 12.77 -1.17
C GLU A 96 -8.17 11.61 -1.49
N ILE A 97 -9.46 11.91 -1.68
CA ILE A 97 -10.50 10.92 -1.92
C ILE A 97 -11.20 11.26 -3.24
N HIS A 98 -11.30 10.27 -4.13
CA HIS A 98 -11.85 10.40 -5.47
C HIS A 98 -12.88 9.30 -5.71
N ALA A 99 -13.96 9.63 -6.41
CA ALA A 99 -14.84 8.62 -6.96
C ALA A 99 -14.16 7.96 -8.17
N ALA A 100 -14.17 6.63 -8.23
CA ALA A 100 -13.50 5.86 -9.28
C ALA A 100 -13.97 6.27 -10.70
N GLU A 101 -15.25 6.59 -10.86
CA GLU A 101 -15.83 7.07 -12.12
C GLU A 101 -15.24 8.39 -12.64
N LYS A 102 -14.63 9.21 -11.77
CA LYS A 102 -13.98 10.46 -12.20
C LYS A 102 -12.60 10.18 -12.77
N LEU A 103 -11.92 9.15 -12.28
CA LEU A 103 -10.56 8.81 -12.70
C LEU A 103 -10.50 8.21 -14.11
N VAL A 104 -11.60 7.66 -14.63
CA VAL A 104 -11.63 7.22 -16.04
C VAL A 104 -11.69 8.40 -17.03
N ASN A 105 -11.91 9.63 -16.56
CA ASN A 105 -11.84 10.83 -17.39
C ASN A 105 -10.41 11.39 -17.42
N ASN A 106 -9.78 11.37 -18.58
CA ASN A 106 -8.42 11.87 -18.77
C ASN A 106 -8.24 13.34 -18.32
N ASP A 107 -9.20 14.22 -18.61
CA ASP A 107 -9.13 15.64 -18.20
C ASP A 107 -9.25 15.83 -16.69
N TYR A 108 -9.85 14.86 -15.98
CA TYR A 108 -9.84 14.84 -14.52
C TYR A 108 -8.44 14.46 -14.05
N VAL A 109 -7.85 13.40 -14.61
CA VAL A 109 -6.53 12.91 -14.21
C VAL A 109 -5.45 13.97 -14.45
N GLU A 110 -5.41 14.58 -15.63
CA GLU A 110 -4.41 15.61 -15.98
C GLU A 110 -4.47 16.84 -15.07
N ARG A 111 -5.64 17.18 -14.56
CA ARG A 111 -5.83 18.36 -13.70
C ARG A 111 -5.42 18.14 -12.25
N HIS A 112 -5.62 16.93 -11.74
CA HIS A 112 -5.44 16.62 -10.31
C HIS A 112 -4.10 15.93 -10.01
N PHE A 113 -3.51 15.25 -11.00
CA PHE A 113 -2.30 14.46 -10.80
C PHE A 113 -1.21 14.93 -11.76
N PRO A 114 -0.25 15.75 -11.31
CA PRO A 114 0.86 16.17 -12.15
C PRO A 114 1.76 14.99 -12.55
N PRO A 115 2.24 14.92 -13.80
CA PRO A 115 3.16 13.88 -14.25
C PRO A 115 4.54 14.08 -13.61
N ILE A 116 5.17 12.97 -13.25
CA ILE A 116 6.55 12.89 -12.77
C ILE A 116 7.09 11.48 -13.06
N PRO A 117 8.26 11.35 -13.71
CA PRO A 117 8.89 10.05 -13.94
C PRO A 117 9.10 9.29 -12.63
N TYR A 118 9.01 7.95 -12.68
CA TYR A 118 9.13 7.11 -11.49
C TYR A 118 10.43 7.37 -10.72
N GLU A 119 11.57 7.42 -11.41
CA GLU A 119 12.87 7.66 -10.77
C GLU A 119 12.97 9.04 -10.10
N GLU A 120 12.38 10.07 -10.72
CA GLU A 120 12.33 11.42 -10.13
C GLU A 120 11.43 11.46 -8.88
N LYS A 121 10.30 10.74 -8.91
CA LYS A 121 9.44 10.55 -7.73
C LYS A 121 10.21 9.91 -6.58
N ILE A 122 10.99 8.85 -6.85
CA ILE A 122 11.80 8.18 -5.84
C ILE A 122 12.90 9.11 -5.31
N ALA A 123 13.59 9.85 -6.18
CA ALA A 123 14.59 10.84 -5.78
C ALA A 123 14.00 11.93 -4.88
N ALA A 124 12.83 12.47 -5.23
CA ALA A 124 12.12 13.46 -4.42
C ALA A 124 11.74 12.93 -3.04
N MET A 125 11.33 11.66 -2.93
CA MET A 125 11.08 11.03 -1.62
C MET A 125 12.35 10.94 -0.77
N ARG A 126 13.50 10.58 -1.36
CA ARG A 126 14.79 10.58 -0.65
C ARG A 126 15.12 11.97 -0.14
N GLU A 127 14.92 12.99 -0.97
CA GLU A 127 15.16 14.38 -0.57
C GLU A 127 14.27 14.81 0.59
N MET A 128 12.96 14.54 0.52
CA MET A 128 12.03 14.85 1.62
C MET A 128 12.47 14.20 2.95
N TYR A 129 12.88 12.93 2.91
CA TYR A 129 13.40 12.25 4.09
C TYR A 129 14.71 12.87 4.60
N ASN A 130 15.65 13.22 3.71
CA ASN A 130 16.90 13.89 4.08
C ASN A 130 16.64 15.24 4.78
N GLN A 131 15.67 16.01 4.29
CA GLN A 131 15.26 17.26 4.95
C GLN A 131 14.68 17.00 6.34
N LEU A 132 13.79 16.00 6.48
CA LEU A 132 13.23 15.63 7.77
C LEU A 132 14.32 15.23 8.77
N TYR A 133 15.32 14.45 8.35
CA TYR A 133 16.40 13.99 9.22
C TYR A 133 17.40 15.08 9.59
N SER A 134 17.50 16.11 8.76
CA SER A 134 18.33 17.29 9.04
C SER A 134 17.67 18.26 10.02
N SER A 135 16.38 18.10 10.30
CA SER A 135 15.61 19.00 11.15
C SER A 135 15.99 18.92 12.65
N GLU A 136 15.77 20.02 13.37
CA GLU A 136 15.93 20.04 14.84
C GLU A 136 14.97 19.09 15.55
N LEU A 137 13.81 18.81 14.95
CA LEU A 137 12.85 17.85 15.50
C LEU A 137 13.46 16.45 15.53
N TYR A 138 14.13 16.05 14.45
CA TYR A 138 14.77 14.73 14.37
C TYR A 138 15.84 14.53 15.44
N ARG A 139 16.63 15.58 15.74
CA ARG A 139 17.66 15.53 16.79
C ARG A 139 17.10 15.28 18.19
N LYS A 140 15.83 15.61 18.42
CA LYS A 140 15.13 15.40 19.70
C LYS A 140 14.54 13.99 19.83
N LEU A 141 14.53 13.18 18.78
CA LEU A 141 14.02 11.81 18.86
C LEU A 141 14.89 10.94 19.79
N PRO A 142 14.32 9.92 20.45
CA PRO A 142 15.11 8.92 21.17
C PRO A 142 16.15 8.25 20.26
N LYS A 143 17.32 7.89 20.80
CA LYS A 143 18.43 7.33 19.99
C LYS A 143 18.07 6.06 19.23
N HIS A 144 17.24 5.19 19.81
CA HIS A 144 16.76 3.98 19.14
C HIS A 144 15.89 4.31 17.91
N TRP A 145 15.06 5.37 17.97
CA TRP A 145 14.32 5.86 16.81
C TRP A 145 15.23 6.49 15.75
N GLN A 146 16.24 7.26 16.17
CA GLN A 146 17.23 7.79 15.23
C GLN A 146 18.00 6.67 14.50
N SER A 147 18.28 5.56 15.21
CA SER A 147 18.92 4.37 14.64
C SER A 147 18.01 3.68 13.62
N ILE A 148 16.76 3.38 13.99
CA ILE A 148 15.77 2.76 13.09
C ILE A 148 15.60 3.56 11.81
N VAL A 149 15.39 4.87 11.94
CA VAL A 149 15.12 5.74 10.81
C VAL A 149 16.33 5.88 9.89
N ARG A 150 17.54 5.95 10.45
CA ARG A 150 18.80 5.95 9.66
C ARG A 150 18.96 4.63 8.91
N LYS A 151 18.90 3.49 9.61
CA LYS A 151 19.03 2.16 8.99
C LYS A 151 18.04 1.98 7.86
N ARG A 152 16.78 2.37 8.08
CA ARG A 152 15.74 2.38 7.07
C ARG A 152 16.13 3.22 5.86
N HIS A 153 16.53 4.47 6.08
CA HIS A 153 16.85 5.37 4.97
C HIS A 153 17.97 4.79 4.09
N ASP A 154 19.00 4.25 4.72
CA ASP A 154 20.18 3.73 4.03
C ASP A 154 19.86 2.45 3.24
N SER A 155 18.94 1.62 3.72
CA SER A 155 18.49 0.39 3.05
C SER A 155 17.19 0.53 2.27
N TRP A 156 16.58 1.72 2.22
CA TRP A 156 15.25 1.90 1.62
C TRP A 156 15.28 1.64 0.12
N GLN A 157 14.41 0.72 -0.30
CA GLN A 157 14.08 0.46 -1.69
C GLN A 157 12.56 0.66 -1.87
N PRO A 158 12.14 1.36 -2.94
CA PRO A 158 10.73 1.44 -3.28
C PRO A 158 10.22 0.08 -3.81
N MET A 159 8.91 -0.01 -4.03
CA MET A 159 8.32 -1.08 -4.85
C MET A 159 8.91 -1.04 -6.27
N GLU A 160 9.11 -2.18 -6.91
CA GLU A 160 9.56 -2.22 -8.29
C GLU A 160 8.40 -1.94 -9.26
N GLN A 161 8.69 -1.37 -10.43
CA GLN A 161 7.64 -1.02 -11.39
C GLN A 161 6.87 -2.26 -11.87
N GLU A 162 7.56 -3.39 -12.08
CA GLU A 162 6.94 -4.66 -12.48
C GLU A 162 6.08 -5.26 -11.37
N GLU A 163 6.44 -5.06 -10.10
CA GLU A 163 5.60 -5.44 -8.96
C GLU A 163 4.28 -4.65 -8.99
N VAL A 164 4.34 -3.32 -9.19
CA VAL A 164 3.13 -2.47 -9.32
C VAL A 164 2.21 -2.97 -10.43
N LEU A 165 2.78 -3.28 -11.60
CA LEU A 165 2.02 -3.79 -12.75
C LEU A 165 1.38 -5.14 -12.44
N THR A 166 2.13 -6.06 -11.84
CA THR A 166 1.67 -7.40 -11.48
C THR A 166 0.53 -7.30 -10.47
N ILE A 167 0.75 -6.57 -9.36
CA ILE A 167 -0.22 -6.41 -8.28
C ILE A 167 -1.55 -5.87 -8.83
N LEU A 168 -1.52 -4.75 -9.58
CA LEU A 168 -2.74 -4.13 -10.10
C LEU A 168 -3.48 -5.05 -11.08
N SER A 169 -2.77 -5.79 -11.92
CA SER A 169 -3.39 -6.72 -12.88
C SER A 169 -4.07 -7.90 -12.16
N THR A 170 -3.55 -8.32 -11.00
CA THR A 170 -4.11 -9.44 -10.22
C THR A 170 -5.33 -9.07 -9.38
N LEU A 171 -5.51 -7.80 -8.99
CA LEU A 171 -6.61 -7.42 -8.10
C LEU A 171 -7.99 -7.74 -8.67
N SER A 172 -8.17 -7.65 -10.00
CA SER A 172 -9.43 -8.03 -10.67
C SER A 172 -9.76 -9.51 -10.44
N SER A 173 -8.77 -10.40 -10.58
CA SER A 173 -8.95 -11.84 -10.34
C SER A 173 -9.33 -12.10 -8.88
N MET A 174 -8.69 -11.42 -7.93
CA MET A 174 -9.03 -11.53 -6.51
C MET A 174 -10.43 -10.97 -6.18
N ARG A 175 -10.87 -9.93 -6.88
CA ARG A 175 -12.21 -9.37 -6.76
C ARG A 175 -13.30 -10.30 -7.29
N ASN A 176 -12.96 -11.18 -8.21
CA ASN A 176 -13.89 -12.09 -8.88
C ASN A 176 -13.89 -13.51 -8.28
N MET A 177 -13.16 -13.76 -7.19
CA MET A 177 -13.24 -15.03 -6.48
C MET A 177 -14.67 -15.31 -5.97
N PRO A 178 -15.16 -16.55 -6.05
CA PRO A 178 -16.54 -16.88 -5.68
C PRO A 178 -16.80 -16.78 -4.17
N GLU A 179 -15.89 -17.26 -3.34
CA GLU A 179 -16.09 -17.36 -1.89
C GLU A 179 -15.49 -16.16 -1.15
N PHE A 180 -14.17 -15.98 -1.26
CA PHE A 180 -13.43 -14.94 -0.55
C PHE A 180 -12.93 -13.88 -1.52
N TYR A 181 -13.81 -12.93 -1.89
CA TYR A 181 -13.45 -11.88 -2.82
C TYR A 181 -12.86 -10.64 -2.16
N LEU A 182 -12.00 -9.94 -2.91
CA LEU A 182 -11.39 -8.69 -2.52
C LEU A 182 -12.43 -7.58 -2.31
N ARG A 183 -12.34 -6.89 -1.17
CA ARG A 183 -13.20 -5.76 -0.77
C ARG A 183 -12.48 -4.43 -0.85
N ASN A 184 -11.20 -4.40 -0.52
CA ASN A 184 -10.32 -3.26 -0.78
C ASN A 184 -8.87 -3.70 -0.82
N ALA A 185 -8.04 -2.88 -1.45
CA ALA A 185 -6.59 -3.02 -1.44
C ALA A 185 -5.92 -1.68 -1.19
N THR A 186 -4.80 -1.68 -0.48
CA THR A 186 -3.87 -0.57 -0.38
C THR A 186 -2.51 -1.00 -0.91
N ILE A 187 -1.98 -0.24 -1.85
CA ILE A 187 -0.65 -0.44 -2.43
C ILE A 187 0.21 0.74 -2.01
N SER A 188 1.36 0.49 -1.40
CA SER A 188 2.29 1.52 -0.93
C SER A 188 3.64 1.33 -1.60
N VAL A 189 3.99 2.20 -2.56
CA VAL A 189 5.29 2.19 -3.24
C VAL A 189 6.41 2.46 -2.23
N VAL A 190 6.19 3.38 -1.29
CA VAL A 190 7.19 3.75 -0.29
C VAL A 190 7.48 2.61 0.68
N GLN A 191 6.47 1.80 1.04
CA GLN A 191 6.67 0.69 1.98
C GLN A 191 6.93 -0.64 1.28
N SER A 192 6.76 -0.72 -0.05
CA SER A 192 6.76 -1.96 -0.83
C SER A 192 5.82 -3.04 -0.24
N VAL A 193 4.59 -2.61 0.09
CA VAL A 193 3.58 -3.45 0.76
C VAL A 193 2.23 -3.35 0.05
N VAL A 194 1.55 -4.48 -0.01
CA VAL A 194 0.15 -4.61 -0.42
C VAL A 194 -0.67 -5.08 0.77
N ARG A 195 -1.68 -4.31 1.16
CA ARG A 195 -2.68 -4.68 2.17
C ARG A 195 -3.99 -4.96 1.47
N MET A 196 -4.58 -6.13 1.68
CA MET A 196 -5.81 -6.57 1.05
C MET A 196 -6.82 -6.96 2.12
N GLN A 197 -8.07 -6.53 1.97
CA GLN A 197 -9.15 -6.94 2.85
C GLN A 197 -10.22 -7.65 2.03
N PHE A 198 -10.73 -8.75 2.57
CA PHE A 198 -11.69 -9.63 1.90
C PHE A 198 -13.10 -9.50 2.49
N ASN A 199 -14.08 -10.14 1.85
CA ASN A 199 -15.49 -10.17 2.30
C ASN A 199 -15.72 -10.74 3.70
N CYS A 200 -14.87 -11.67 4.12
CA CYS A 200 -14.86 -12.22 5.47
C CYS A 200 -14.26 -11.28 6.52
N ASP A 201 -13.95 -10.02 6.16
CA ASP A 201 -13.26 -9.02 6.99
C ASP A 201 -11.80 -9.38 7.34
N GLY A 202 -11.29 -10.50 6.81
CA GLY A 202 -9.88 -10.87 6.91
C GLY A 202 -8.99 -9.89 6.16
N THR A 203 -7.86 -9.53 6.76
CA THR A 203 -6.82 -8.71 6.13
C THR A 203 -5.59 -9.56 5.86
N GLN A 204 -5.04 -9.46 4.65
CA GLN A 204 -3.74 -9.99 4.28
C GLN A 204 -2.79 -8.83 3.99
N ILE A 205 -1.57 -8.91 4.51
CA ILE A 205 -0.52 -7.92 4.29
C ILE A 205 0.70 -8.65 3.74
N VAL A 206 1.14 -8.26 2.55
CA VAL A 206 2.15 -8.98 1.76
C VAL A 206 3.19 -7.98 1.27
N ARG A 207 4.46 -8.37 1.26
CA ARG A 207 5.51 -7.58 0.60
C ARG A 207 5.36 -7.68 -0.90
N ALA A 208 5.59 -6.60 -1.63
CA ALA A 208 5.38 -6.58 -3.07
C ALA A 208 6.17 -7.69 -3.80
N LYS A 209 7.44 -7.88 -3.43
CA LYS A 209 8.31 -8.95 -3.95
C LYS A 209 7.80 -10.38 -3.74
N ASP A 210 7.01 -10.62 -2.70
CA ASP A 210 6.46 -11.95 -2.39
C ASP A 210 5.01 -12.09 -2.87
N PHE A 211 4.45 -11.05 -3.49
CA PHE A 211 3.05 -11.01 -3.88
C PHE A 211 2.71 -12.13 -4.87
N GLN A 212 3.58 -12.42 -5.83
CA GLN A 212 3.33 -13.49 -6.78
C GLN A 212 3.30 -14.87 -6.09
N GLN A 213 4.26 -15.16 -5.21
CA GLN A 213 4.25 -16.41 -4.44
C GLN A 213 2.98 -16.51 -3.58
N PHE A 214 2.56 -15.42 -2.94
CA PHE A 214 1.32 -15.37 -2.18
C PHE A 214 0.11 -15.74 -3.05
N ILE A 215 0.05 -15.26 -4.29
CA ILE A 215 -1.02 -15.58 -5.23
C ILE A 215 -0.98 -17.07 -5.60
N GLU A 216 0.19 -17.61 -5.94
CA GLU A 216 0.36 -19.03 -6.27
C GLU A 216 -0.03 -19.97 -5.11
N ASP A 217 0.21 -19.54 -3.86
CA ASP A 217 -0.09 -20.34 -2.68
C ASP A 217 -1.57 -20.30 -2.25
N ASN A 218 -2.31 -19.24 -2.61
CA ASN A 218 -3.64 -18.96 -2.04
C ASN A 218 -4.76 -18.83 -3.08
N MET A 219 -4.44 -18.72 -4.37
CA MET A 219 -5.42 -18.63 -5.44
C MET A 219 -5.51 -19.97 -6.19
N PRO A 220 -6.73 -20.40 -6.56
CA PRO A 220 -6.96 -21.63 -7.34
C PRO A 220 -6.49 -21.53 -8.79
#